data_AF-A0A2H0Q247-F1
#
_entry.id   AF-A0A2H0Q247-F1
#
_cell.length_a   1.000
_cell.length_b   1.000
_cell.length_c   1.000
_cell.angle_alpha   90.00
_cell.angle_beta   90.00
_cell.angle_gamma   90.00
#
_symmetry.space_group_name_H-M   'P 1'
#
loop_
_entity.id
_entity.type
_entity.pdbx_description
1 polymer ?
#
loop_
_entity_poly.entity_id
_entity_poly.type
_entity_poly.pdbx_seq_one_letter_code
_entity_poly.pdbx_strand_id
1 'polypeptide(L)'
;MHWEAHLNAHFHQRGIPVLVSASFLRRYGCGQMDLAVIIKRNKEHYLKVVEAKSSMTASRAQVRRLYLSVEMISKYLNIPGGLEQFCASDYLPNPGGVLKL
;
A
#
# COMPACT_ATOMS: atom_id res chain seq x y z
N MET A 1 6.20 -16.70 1.90
CA MET A 1 6.97 -15.79 2.79
C MET A 1 7.91 -14.85 2.02
N HIS A 2 8.63 -15.30 0.97
CA HIS A 2 9.55 -14.43 0.22
C HIS A 2 8.88 -13.31 -0.59
N TRP A 3 7.62 -13.50 -1.01
CA TRP A 3 6.85 -12.58 -1.82
C TRP A 3 6.57 -11.23 -1.14
N GLU A 4 6.02 -11.23 0.08
CA GLU A 4 5.67 -10.00 0.80
C GLU A 4 6.92 -9.17 1.11
N ALA A 5 8.01 -9.84 1.49
CA ALA A 5 9.31 -9.20 1.71
C ALA A 5 9.85 -8.53 0.43
N HIS A 6 9.68 -9.19 -0.73
CA HIS A 6 10.05 -8.62 -2.02
C HIS A 6 9.20 -7.38 -2.35
N LEU A 7 7.89 -7.47 -2.20
CA LEU A 7 6.97 -6.37 -2.45
C LEU A 7 7.27 -5.17 -1.52
N ASN A 8 7.59 -5.46 -0.25
CA ASN A 8 8.01 -4.48 0.72
C ASN A 8 9.29 -3.74 0.28
N ALA A 9 10.34 -4.49 -0.07
CA ALA A 9 11.57 -3.92 -0.60
C ALA A 9 11.34 -3.10 -1.88
N HIS A 10 10.52 -3.59 -2.80
CA HIS A 10 10.20 -2.94 -4.06
C HIS A 10 9.58 -1.55 -3.86
N PHE A 11 8.62 -1.41 -2.93
CA PHE A 11 7.93 -0.16 -2.70
C PHE A 11 8.70 0.80 -1.79
N HIS A 12 9.34 0.31 -0.73
CA HIS A 12 10.13 1.17 0.16
C HIS A 12 11.38 1.74 -0.50
N GLN A 13 11.95 1.08 -1.51
CA GLN A 13 13.04 1.65 -2.31
C GLN A 13 12.60 2.78 -3.25
N ARG A 14 11.29 2.89 -3.55
CA ARG A 14 10.74 3.83 -4.54
C ARG A 14 9.99 5.02 -3.92
N GLY A 15 9.92 5.11 -2.60
CA GLY A 15 9.18 6.16 -1.92
C GLY A 15 9.53 6.25 -0.44
N ILE A 16 8.78 7.06 0.29
CA ILE A 16 8.97 7.28 1.73
C ILE A 16 8.03 6.33 2.47
N PRO A 17 8.54 5.36 3.26
CA PRO A 17 7.71 4.46 4.05
C PRO A 17 6.85 5.23 5.05
N VAL A 18 5.57 4.86 5.15
CA VAL A 18 4.63 5.41 6.13
C VAL A 18 4.33 4.36 7.18
N LEU A 19 4.83 4.59 8.39
CA LEU A 19 4.60 3.69 9.52
C LEU A 19 3.39 4.18 10.31
N VAL A 20 2.35 3.37 10.35
CA VAL A 20 1.14 3.63 11.13
C VAL A 20 0.91 2.49 12.10
N SER A 21 0.69 2.83 13.36
CA SER A 21 0.36 1.82 14.36
C SER A 21 -0.97 1.13 14.02
N ALA A 22 -0.97 -0.21 14.04
CA ALA A 22 -2.19 -1.00 13.87
C ALA A 22 -3.21 -0.72 14.98
N SER A 23 -2.76 -0.40 16.20
CA SER A 23 -3.68 0.00 17.28
C SER A 23 -4.33 1.36 17.00
N PHE A 24 -3.59 2.30 16.43
CA PHE A 24 -4.13 3.58 16.00
C PHE A 24 -5.25 3.38 14.96
N LEU A 25 -4.98 2.62 13.90
CA LEU A 25 -5.96 2.31 12.84
C LEU A 25 -7.23 1.66 13.41
N ARG A 26 -7.09 0.66 14.26
CA ARG A 26 -8.23 -0.07 14.84
C ARG A 26 -9.15 0.82 15.67
N ARG A 27 -8.62 1.82 16.39
CA ARG A 27 -9.45 2.77 17.17
C ARG A 27 -10.40 3.59 16.29
N TYR A 28 -10.09 3.76 15.01
CA TYR A 28 -10.92 4.48 14.04
C TYR A 28 -11.65 3.54 13.06
N GLY A 29 -11.74 2.24 13.37
CA GLY A 29 -12.40 1.27 12.48
C GLY A 29 -11.69 1.02 11.15
N CYS A 30 -10.44 1.48 11.02
CA CYS A 30 -9.63 1.33 9.81
C CYS A 30 -9.01 -0.08 9.70
N GLY A 31 -8.65 -0.45 8.48
CA GLY A 31 -7.97 -1.71 8.19
C GLY A 31 -6.48 -1.62 8.51
N GLN A 32 -5.89 -2.72 8.97
CA GLN A 32 -4.43 -2.84 8.99
C GLN A 32 -3.93 -2.83 7.55
N MET A 33 -2.90 -2.04 7.29
CA MET A 33 -2.27 -1.94 5.97
C MET A 33 -1.00 -2.79 6.02
N ASP A 34 -0.77 -3.60 4.99
CA ASP A 34 0.48 -4.37 4.89
C ASP A 34 1.66 -3.45 4.54
N LEU A 35 1.42 -2.50 3.63
CA LEU A 35 2.41 -1.51 3.23
C LEU A 35 1.75 -0.16 2.92
N ALA A 36 2.41 0.91 3.34
CA ALA A 36 2.05 2.28 3.01
C ALA A 36 3.30 3.07 2.65
N VAL A 37 3.27 3.77 1.53
CA VAL A 37 4.41 4.51 1.00
C VAL A 37 3.93 5.81 0.35
N ILE A 38 4.64 6.91 0.59
CA ILE A 38 4.47 8.14 -0.19
C ILE A 38 5.35 8.04 -1.41
N ILE A 39 4.73 8.06 -2.59
CA ILE A 39 5.42 8.14 -3.87
C ILE A 39 5.30 9.54 -4.45
N LYS A 40 6.30 9.96 -5.21
CA LYS A 40 6.24 11.21 -5.97
C LYS A 40 5.73 10.91 -7.38
N ARG A 41 4.61 11.53 -7.77
CA ARG A 41 4.12 11.51 -9.15
C ARG A 41 4.20 12.94 -9.68
N ASN A 42 5.04 13.16 -10.69
CA ASN A 42 5.39 14.49 -11.18
C ASN A 42 5.96 15.38 -10.05
N LYS A 43 5.18 16.37 -9.60
CA LYS A 43 5.54 17.32 -8.52
C LYS A 43 4.71 17.12 -7.25
N GLU A 44 3.85 16.10 -7.21
CA GLU A 44 2.93 15.87 -6.11
C GLU A 44 3.28 14.60 -5.34
N HIS A 45 3.00 14.62 -4.04
CA HIS A 45 3.11 13.46 -3.15
C HIS A 45 1.78 12.71 -3.17
N TYR A 46 1.85 11.38 -3.19
CA TYR A 46 0.68 10.52 -3.21
C TYR A 46 0.88 9.36 -2.24
N LEU A 47 -0.07 9.16 -1.33
CA LEU A 47 -0.10 8.01 -0.43
C LEU A 47 -0.57 6.78 -1.20
N LYS A 48 0.31 5.79 -1.33
CA LYS A 48 -0.03 4.48 -1.89
C LYS A 48 -0.07 3.46 -0.76
N VAL A 49 -1.24 2.89 -0.55
CA VAL A 49 -1.45 1.73 0.33
C VAL A 49 -1.48 0.49 -0.52
N VAL A 50 -0.69 -0.51 -0.14
CA VAL A 50 -0.57 -1.78 -0.85
C VAL A 50 -0.98 -2.91 0.09
N GLU A 51 -1.97 -3.68 -0.35
CA GLU A 51 -2.39 -4.92 0.31
C GLU A 51 -1.76 -6.11 -0.43
N ALA A 52 -1.02 -6.94 0.30
CA ALA A 52 -0.45 -8.17 -0.24
C ALA A 52 -1.39 -9.34 0.03
N LYS A 53 -1.69 -10.14 -1.01
CA LYS A 53 -2.53 -11.33 -0.87
C LYS A 53 -1.88 -12.56 -1.50
N SER A 54 -2.11 -13.69 -0.86
CA SER A 54 -1.86 -15.01 -1.45
C SER A 54 -3.03 -15.52 -2.31
N SER A 55 -4.23 -14.97 -2.10
CA SER A 55 -5.47 -15.31 -2.84
C SER A 55 -5.92 -14.16 -3.74
N MET A 56 -6.70 -14.48 -4.78
CA MET A 56 -7.11 -13.52 -5.83
C MET A 56 -7.85 -12.26 -5.35
N THR A 57 -8.61 -12.28 -4.25
CA THR A 57 -9.45 -11.13 -3.87
C THR A 57 -9.56 -10.93 -2.36
N ALA A 58 -9.51 -9.67 -1.92
CA ALA A 58 -9.89 -9.28 -0.57
C ALA A 58 -11.42 -9.23 -0.44
N SER A 59 -11.94 -9.56 0.75
CA SER A 59 -13.38 -9.42 1.03
C SER A 59 -13.81 -7.95 0.96
N ARG A 60 -15.07 -7.69 0.59
CA ARG A 60 -15.63 -6.32 0.53
C ARG A 60 -15.45 -5.56 1.85
N ALA A 61 -15.56 -6.25 2.99
CA ALA A 61 -15.35 -5.66 4.31
C ALA A 61 -13.90 -5.26 4.55
N GLN A 62 -12.93 -6.07 4.11
CA GLN A 62 -11.51 -5.72 4.19
C GLN A 62 -11.19 -4.51 3.30
N VAL A 63 -11.64 -4.54 2.05
CA VAL A 63 -11.45 -3.43 1.09
C VAL A 63 -12.01 -2.12 1.66
N ARG A 64 -13.24 -2.15 2.18
CA ARG A 64 -13.85 -0.97 2.82
C ARG A 64 -13.00 -0.43 3.97
N ARG A 65 -12.48 -1.30 4.84
CA ARG A 65 -11.62 -0.90 5.96
C ARG A 65 -10.29 -0.31 5.50
N LEU A 66 -9.71 -0.84 4.42
CA LEU A 66 -8.47 -0.30 3.83
C LEU A 66 -8.71 1.08 3.21
N TYR A 67 -9.86 1.30 2.56
CA TYR A 67 -10.22 2.63 2.07
C TYR A 67 -10.36 3.65 3.21
N LEU A 68 -10.93 3.26 4.35
CA LEU A 68 -10.96 4.12 5.54
C LEU A 68 -9.54 4.47 6.02
N SER A 69 -8.62 3.51 5.97
CA SER A 69 -7.20 3.76 6.30
C SER A 69 -6.58 4.78 5.35
N VAL A 70 -6.77 4.60 4.03
CA VAL A 70 -6.28 5.55 3.01
C VAL A 70 -6.84 6.93 3.27
N GLU A 71 -8.16 7.06 3.39
CA GLU A 71 -8.83 8.35 3.60
C GLU A 71 -8.31 9.07 4.84
N MET A 72 -8.22 8.35 5.96
CA MET A 72 -7.75 8.91 7.22
C MET A 72 -6.30 9.41 7.09
N ILE A 73 -5.39 8.57 6.61
CA ILE A 73 -3.96 8.91 6.55
C ILE A 73 -3.70 10.00 5.50
N SER A 74 -4.37 9.96 4.36
CA SER A 74 -4.32 11.04 3.35
C SER A 74 -4.74 12.39 3.93
N LYS A 75 -5.78 12.43 4.76
CA LYS A 75 -6.21 13.65 5.46
C LYS A 75 -5.16 14.14 6.45
N TYR A 76 -4.57 13.26 7.27
CA TYR A 76 -3.51 13.62 8.22
C TYR A 76 -2.26 14.17 7.53
N LEU A 77 -1.88 13.58 6.40
CA LEU A 77 -0.71 13.99 5.63
C LEU A 77 -0.99 15.13 4.64
N ASN A 78 -2.26 15.52 4.47
CA ASN A 78 -2.72 16.49 3.49
C ASN A 78 -2.24 16.19 2.05
N ILE A 79 -2.36 14.93 1.64
CA ILE A 79 -1.99 14.45 0.29
C ILE A 79 -3.06 13.48 -0.25
N PRO A 80 -3.25 13.39 -1.58
CA PRO A 80 -4.12 12.37 -2.17
C PRO A 80 -3.61 10.95 -1.86
N GLY A 81 -4.50 9.96 -1.93
CA GLY A 81 -4.11 8.56 -1.72
C GLY A 81 -5.02 7.55 -2.38
N GLY A 82 -4.54 6.31 -2.42
CA GLY A 82 -5.21 5.19 -3.09
C GLY A 82 -4.77 3.83 -2.59
N LEU A 83 -5.57 2.83 -2.93
CA LEU A 83 -5.36 1.43 -2.57
C LEU A 83 -5.02 0.62 -3.82
N GLU A 84 -3.95 -0.17 -3.75
CA GLU A 84 -3.61 -1.18 -4.76
C GLU A 84 -3.51 -2.56 -4.08
N GLN A 85 -4.01 -3.59 -4.77
CA GLN A 85 -3.92 -4.98 -4.32
C GLN A 85 -2.95 -5.73 -5.22
N PHE A 86 -2.06 -6.52 -4.62
CA PHE A 86 -1.17 -7.42 -5.36
C PHE A 86 -1.32 -8.84 -4.85
N CYS A 87 -1.62 -9.74 -5.76
CA CYS A 87 -1.62 -11.18 -5.53
C CYS A 87 -0.23 -11.75 -5.78
N ALA A 88 0.13 -12.83 -5.11
CA ALA A 88 1.40 -13.53 -5.35
C ALA A 88 1.57 -14.02 -6.80
N SER A 89 0.47 -14.20 -7.53
CA SER A 89 0.44 -14.52 -8.97
C SER A 89 0.69 -13.30 -9.87
N ASP A 90 0.54 -12.09 -9.34
CA ASP A 90 0.80 -10.85 -10.08
C ASP A 90 2.32 -10.70 -10.16
N TYR A 91 2.90 -11.11 -11.29
CA TYR A 91 4.32 -10.99 -11.57
C TYR A 91 4.81 -9.58 -11.23
N LEU A 92 5.55 -9.43 -10.12
CA LEU A 92 6.31 -8.21 -9.89
C LEU A 92 7.48 -8.18 -10.88
N PRO A 93 7.80 -7.02 -11.48
CA PRO A 93 8.98 -6.92 -12.31
C PRO A 93 10.22 -7.28 -11.51
N ASN A 94 11.05 -8.17 -12.07
CA ASN A 94 12.31 -8.58 -11.47
C ASN A 94 13.13 -7.35 -11.04
N PRO A 95 13.92 -7.44 -9.95
CA PRO A 95 14.82 -6.39 -9.52
C PRO A 95 15.93 -6.24 -10.57
N GLY A 96 15.68 -5.42 -11.59
CA GLY A 96 16.51 -5.27 -12.80
C GLY A 96 15.72 -5.18 -14.11
N GLY A 97 14.43 -5.54 -14.11
CA GLY A 97 13.55 -5.38 -15.26
C GLY A 97 13.06 -3.94 -15.40
N VAL A 98 13.51 -3.26 -16.44
CA VAL A 98 13.03 -1.92 -16.82
C VAL A 98 11.53 -2.01 -17.11
N LEU A 99 10.70 -1.38 -16.27
CA LEU A 99 9.31 -1.07 -16.61
C LEU A 99 9.35 0.01 -17.69
N LYS A 100 9.08 -0.39 -18.95
CA LYS A 100 8.76 0.58 -20.00
C LYS A 100 7.41 1.20 -19.64
N LEU A 101 7.43 2.50 -19.36
CA LEU A 101 6.25 3.36 -19.26
C LEU A 101 5.50 3.39 -20.59
#